data_AF-A0AAU2R0V6-F1
#
_entry.id   AF-A0AAU2R0V6-F1
#
_cell.length_a   1.000
_cell.length_b   1.000
_cell.length_c   1.000
_cell.angle_alpha   90.00
_cell.angle_beta   90.00
_cell.angle_gamma   90.00
#
_symmetry.space_group_name_H-M   'P 1'
#
loop_
_entity.id
_entity.type
_entity.pdbx_description
1 polymer ?
#
loop_
_entity_poly.entity_id
_entity_poly.type
_entity_poly.pdbx_seq_one_letter_code
_entity_poly.pdbx_strand_id
1 'polypeptide(L)'
;MRPVTRRQAGHHAARSAATRAQVIRTLEHLLDAGEPFSEISVQRILEEAGVSRATFYSHFQSKSDLLVQLTDELRQSLLALAQQWELGTGEGAADRLARFFEDVLTVHRAHQGVLTAVREAASYDASVGDFYTANLEGFDETMLRALRSEQAAGATPADVDAPSASRIIIWGGAQAIAHHIAVDDGTGDAVFARELAQIWWHGAFRRPTG
;
A
#
# COMPACT_ATOMS: atom_id res chain seq x y z
N MET A 1 24.45 -35.82 -19.67
CA MET A 1 24.25 -34.72 -20.65
C MET A 1 22.84 -34.14 -20.49
N ARG A 2 22.66 -33.19 -19.55
CA ARG A 2 21.50 -32.29 -19.42
C ARG A 2 21.92 -31.02 -18.65
N PRO A 3 22.31 -29.93 -19.33
CA PRO A 3 22.30 -28.60 -18.68
C PRO A 3 21.95 -27.38 -19.56
N VAL A 4 21.59 -27.52 -20.84
CA VAL A 4 21.36 -26.36 -21.74
C VAL A 4 19.93 -25.80 -21.65
N THR A 5 18.93 -26.66 -21.52
CA THR A 5 17.50 -26.27 -21.51
C THR A 5 17.09 -25.47 -20.26
N ARG A 6 17.71 -25.74 -19.09
CA ARG A 6 17.43 -25.01 -17.84
C ARG A 6 17.96 -23.57 -17.87
N ARG A 7 19.11 -23.34 -18.51
CA ARG A 7 19.74 -22.01 -18.62
C ARG A 7 18.97 -21.11 -19.58
N GLN A 8 18.52 -21.64 -20.71
CA GLN A 8 17.73 -20.88 -21.69
C GLN A 8 16.35 -20.48 -21.15
N ALA A 9 15.66 -21.39 -20.44
CA ALA A 9 14.41 -21.07 -19.75
C ALA A 9 14.57 -19.95 -18.70
N GLY A 10 15.68 -19.96 -17.94
CA GLY A 10 16.00 -18.90 -16.98
C GLY A 10 16.24 -17.54 -17.64
N HIS A 11 16.95 -17.50 -18.78
CA HIS A 11 17.14 -16.25 -19.53
C HIS A 11 15.84 -15.70 -20.14
N HIS A 12 14.92 -16.56 -20.57
CA HIS A 12 13.60 -16.12 -21.06
C HIS A 12 12.73 -15.57 -19.92
N ALA A 13 12.70 -16.23 -18.76
CA ALA A 13 11.96 -15.75 -17.59
C ALA A 13 12.50 -14.40 -17.08
N ALA A 14 13.83 -14.25 -17.00
CA ALA A 14 14.46 -12.99 -16.60
C ALA A 14 14.13 -11.82 -17.55
N ARG A 15 14.15 -12.06 -18.87
CA ARG A 15 13.74 -11.06 -19.86
C ARG A 15 12.27 -10.69 -19.76
N SER A 16 11.40 -11.70 -19.59
CA SER A 16 9.97 -11.52 -19.37
C SER A 16 9.68 -10.63 -18.14
N ALA A 17 10.34 -10.91 -17.01
CA ALA A 17 10.24 -10.11 -15.79
C ALA A 17 10.78 -8.68 -15.98
N ALA A 18 11.90 -8.50 -16.69
CA ALA A 18 12.46 -7.18 -16.97
C ALA A 18 11.52 -6.33 -17.82
N THR A 19 10.90 -6.92 -18.85
CA THR A 19 9.89 -6.23 -19.68
C THR A 19 8.67 -5.84 -18.87
N ARG A 20 8.14 -6.77 -18.05
CA ARG A 20 7.01 -6.48 -17.14
C ARG A 20 7.33 -5.29 -16.22
N ALA A 21 8.48 -5.32 -15.57
CA ALA A 21 8.91 -4.24 -14.68
C ALA A 21 9.13 -2.91 -15.42
N GLN A 22 9.57 -2.96 -16.69
CA GLN A 22 9.71 -1.75 -17.51
C GLN A 22 8.35 -1.08 -17.77
N VAL A 23 7.32 -1.86 -18.09
CA VAL A 23 5.96 -1.34 -18.33
C VAL A 23 5.37 -0.76 -17.04
N ILE A 24 5.55 -1.43 -15.90
CA ILE A 24 5.12 -0.95 -14.57
C ILE A 24 5.77 0.39 -14.24
N ARG A 25 7.10 0.48 -14.31
CA ARG A 25 7.84 1.74 -14.07
C ARG A 25 7.44 2.86 -15.02
N THR A 26 7.09 2.52 -16.26
CA THR A 26 6.65 3.52 -17.24
C THR A 26 5.32 4.13 -16.82
N LEU A 27 4.35 3.30 -16.39
CA LEU A 27 3.08 3.83 -15.87
C LEU A 27 3.32 4.66 -14.60
N GLU A 28 4.13 4.17 -13.66
CA GLU A 28 4.46 4.89 -12.43
C GLU A 28 5.03 6.28 -12.72
N HIS A 29 6.00 6.39 -13.65
CA HIS A 29 6.58 7.67 -14.04
C HIS A 29 5.55 8.64 -14.65
N LEU A 30 4.64 8.15 -15.51
CA LEU A 30 3.59 9.00 -16.08
C LEU A 30 2.64 9.52 -14.98
N LEU A 31 2.31 8.69 -14.00
CA LEU A 31 1.48 9.07 -12.86
C LEU A 31 2.18 10.08 -11.94
N ASP A 32 3.48 9.90 -11.68
CA ASP A 32 4.27 10.81 -10.85
C ASP A 32 4.53 12.16 -11.54
N ALA A 33 4.47 12.20 -12.87
CA ALA A 33 4.45 13.44 -13.64
C ALA A 33 3.11 14.21 -13.51
N GLY A 34 2.12 13.64 -12.81
CA GLY A 34 0.81 14.26 -12.56
C GLY A 34 -0.21 14.04 -13.67
N GLU A 35 0.05 13.13 -14.63
CA GLU A 35 -0.90 12.82 -15.68
C GLU A 35 -2.09 12.01 -15.11
N PRO A 36 -3.35 12.44 -15.33
CA PRO A 36 -4.52 11.70 -14.86
C PRO A 36 -4.55 10.30 -15.45
N PHE A 37 -4.91 9.30 -14.64
CA PHE A 37 -4.89 7.91 -15.12
C PHE A 37 -5.84 7.70 -16.29
N SER A 38 -6.97 8.42 -16.30
CA SER A 38 -7.94 8.40 -17.40
C SER A 38 -7.35 8.85 -18.75
N GLU A 39 -6.39 9.78 -18.75
CA GLU A 39 -5.76 10.35 -19.96
C GLU A 39 -4.60 9.50 -20.51
N ILE A 40 -3.94 8.71 -19.66
CA ILE A 40 -2.85 7.82 -20.08
C ILE A 40 -3.40 6.68 -20.97
N SER A 41 -3.03 6.64 -22.25
CA SER A 41 -3.43 5.54 -23.14
C SER A 41 -2.47 4.34 -23.07
N VAL A 42 -2.97 3.13 -23.36
CA VAL A 42 -2.09 1.95 -23.52
C VAL A 42 -1.03 2.22 -24.59
N GLN A 43 -1.39 2.88 -25.69
CA GLN A 43 -0.45 3.22 -26.76
C GLN A 43 0.70 4.10 -26.25
N ARG A 44 0.40 5.11 -25.42
CA ARG A 44 1.41 5.97 -24.80
C ARG A 44 2.37 5.18 -23.93
N ILE A 45 1.84 4.27 -23.09
CA ILE A 45 2.66 3.39 -22.24
C ILE A 45 3.57 2.51 -23.11
N LEU A 46 3.06 1.93 -24.21
CA LEU A 46 3.84 1.10 -25.12
C LEU A 46 5.00 1.86 -25.77
N GLU A 47 4.72 3.09 -26.23
CA GLU A 47 5.71 3.96 -26.87
C GLU A 47 6.81 4.36 -25.90
N GLU A 48 6.45 4.80 -24.70
CA GLU A 48 7.40 5.23 -23.67
C GLU A 48 8.19 4.04 -23.09
N ALA A 49 7.57 2.87 -22.94
CA ALA A 49 8.23 1.65 -22.47
C ALA A 49 9.10 0.98 -23.54
N GLY A 50 8.90 1.33 -24.83
CA GLY A 50 9.55 0.65 -25.96
C GLY A 50 9.09 -0.81 -26.14
N VAL A 51 7.83 -1.11 -25.83
CA VAL A 51 7.27 -2.47 -25.80
C VAL A 51 6.19 -2.64 -26.86
N SER A 52 6.11 -3.81 -27.50
CA SER A 52 5.05 -4.09 -28.48
C SER A 52 3.70 -4.32 -27.81
N ARG A 53 2.60 -4.02 -28.51
CA ARG A 53 1.24 -4.29 -28.03
C ARG A 53 1.03 -5.76 -27.66
N ALA A 54 1.52 -6.69 -28.48
CA ALA A 54 1.44 -8.13 -28.20
C ALA A 54 2.19 -8.52 -26.92
N THR A 55 3.34 -7.89 -26.65
CA THR A 55 4.11 -8.12 -25.43
C THR A 55 3.38 -7.59 -24.20
N PHE A 56 2.77 -6.41 -24.26
CA PHE A 56 1.93 -5.88 -23.18
C PHE A 56 0.80 -6.85 -22.82
N TYR A 57 0.01 -7.28 -23.81
CA TYR A 57 -1.13 -8.17 -23.56
C TYR A 57 -0.72 -9.59 -23.15
N SER A 58 0.57 -9.95 -23.26
CA SER A 58 1.10 -11.19 -22.67
C SER A 58 1.36 -11.09 -21.16
N HIS A 59 1.44 -9.87 -20.62
CA HIS A 59 1.70 -9.59 -19.20
C HIS A 59 0.50 -8.97 -18.47
N PHE A 60 -0.31 -8.19 -19.18
CA PHE A 60 -1.40 -7.40 -18.61
C PHE A 60 -2.68 -7.56 -19.43
N GLN A 61 -3.80 -7.76 -18.76
CA GLN A 61 -5.10 -7.91 -19.43
C GLN A 61 -5.65 -6.56 -19.90
N SER A 62 -5.32 -5.48 -19.17
CA SER A 62 -5.81 -4.13 -19.44
C SER A 62 -4.88 -3.07 -18.80
N LYS A 63 -5.17 -1.79 -19.04
CA LYS A 63 -4.52 -0.67 -18.32
C LYS A 63 -4.84 -0.72 -16.81
N SER A 64 -6.06 -1.12 -16.45
CA SER A 64 -6.50 -1.26 -15.06
C SER A 64 -5.79 -2.42 -14.36
N ASP A 65 -5.59 -3.55 -15.04
CA ASP A 65 -4.80 -4.68 -14.52
C ASP A 65 -3.34 -4.26 -14.28
N LEU A 66 -2.75 -3.45 -15.17
CA LEU A 66 -1.43 -2.87 -14.94
C LEU A 66 -1.40 -1.98 -13.67
N LEU A 67 -2.41 -1.13 -13.47
CA LEU A 67 -2.52 -0.30 -12.27
C LEU A 67 -2.67 -1.14 -10.99
N VAL A 68 -3.50 -2.19 -11.03
CA VAL A 68 -3.67 -3.14 -9.92
C VAL A 68 -2.34 -3.80 -9.57
N GLN A 69 -1.59 -4.26 -10.56
CA GLN A 69 -0.29 -4.89 -10.33
C GLN A 69 0.77 -3.92 -9.80
N LEU A 70 0.81 -2.67 -10.30
CA LEU A 70 1.65 -1.62 -9.74
C LEU A 70 1.30 -1.32 -8.28
N THR A 71 0.01 -1.27 -7.95
CA THR A 71 -0.47 -1.03 -6.58
C THR A 71 -0.16 -2.21 -5.65
N ASP A 72 -0.07 -3.43 -6.17
CA ASP A 72 0.35 -4.59 -5.38
C ASP A 72 1.78 -4.44 -4.84
N GLU A 73 2.70 -3.81 -5.60
CA GLU A 73 4.07 -3.55 -5.13
C GLU A 73 4.09 -2.61 -3.92
N LEU A 74 3.28 -1.55 -3.96
CA LEU A 74 3.05 -0.65 -2.82
C LEU A 74 2.47 -1.41 -1.62
N ARG A 75 1.43 -2.22 -1.85
CA ARG A 75 0.80 -3.03 -0.80
C ARG A 75 1.81 -3.97 -0.11
N GLN A 76 2.65 -4.64 -0.88
CA GLN A 76 3.68 -5.55 -0.35
C GLN A 76 4.71 -4.80 0.50
N SER A 77 5.08 -3.59 0.08
CA SER A 77 6.00 -2.72 0.84
C SER A 77 5.40 -2.31 2.19
N LEU A 78 4.14 -1.91 2.21
CA LEU A 78 3.41 -1.58 3.45
C LEU A 78 3.22 -2.81 4.36
N LEU A 79 2.94 -3.98 3.79
CA LEU A 79 2.85 -5.22 4.56
C LEU A 79 4.20 -5.64 5.15
N ALA A 80 5.30 -5.43 4.44
CA ALA A 80 6.64 -5.70 4.95
C ALA A 80 6.96 -4.80 6.16
N LEU A 81 6.61 -3.52 6.10
CA LEU A 81 6.70 -2.62 7.25
C LEU A 81 5.83 -3.11 8.42
N ALA A 82 4.58 -3.46 8.15
CA ALA A 82 3.65 -3.93 9.18
C ALA A 82 4.09 -5.25 9.85
N GLN A 83 4.77 -6.14 9.11
CA GLN A 83 5.33 -7.39 9.66
C GLN A 83 6.57 -7.17 10.52
N GLN A 84 7.37 -6.15 10.20
CA GLN A 84 8.54 -5.77 11.01
C GLN A 84 8.13 -5.00 12.27
N TRP A 85 6.92 -4.44 12.26
CA TRP A 85 6.38 -3.75 13.41
C TRP A 85 5.97 -4.75 14.50
N GLU A 86 6.68 -4.71 15.61
CA GLU A 86 6.30 -5.38 16.85
C GLU A 86 5.58 -4.39 17.77
N LEU A 87 4.42 -4.80 18.28
CA LEU A 87 3.72 -4.12 19.38
C LEU A 87 4.58 -4.20 20.64
N GLY A 88 5.51 -3.26 20.77
CA GLY A 88 6.39 -3.19 21.93
C GLY A 88 5.61 -2.80 23.19
N THR A 89 6.02 -3.33 24.33
CA THR A 89 5.53 -2.90 25.65
C THR A 89 6.48 -1.86 26.26
N GLY A 90 6.00 -1.09 27.24
CA GLY A 90 6.82 -0.16 28.03
C GLY A 90 7.05 1.23 27.41
N GLU A 91 7.96 1.98 28.03
CA GLU A 91 8.29 3.35 27.64
C GLU A 91 8.78 3.43 26.19
N GLY A 92 8.38 4.49 25.48
CA GLY A 92 8.73 4.74 24.08
C GLY A 92 8.02 3.84 23.05
N ALA A 93 7.04 3.01 23.43
CA ALA A 93 6.25 2.23 22.47
C ALA A 93 5.46 3.11 21.50
N ALA A 94 4.84 4.20 22.00
CA ALA A 94 4.17 5.18 21.17
C ALA A 94 5.14 5.90 20.20
N ASP A 95 6.38 6.19 20.63
CA ASP A 95 7.40 6.78 19.75
C ASP A 95 7.87 5.81 18.67
N ARG A 96 7.94 4.51 18.97
CA ARG A 96 8.21 3.48 17.94
C ARG A 96 7.08 3.40 16.92
N LEU A 97 5.82 3.51 17.37
CA LEU A 97 4.67 3.58 16.48
C LEU A 97 4.67 4.86 15.62
N ALA A 98 5.13 5.99 16.16
CA ALA A 98 5.31 7.22 15.38
C ALA A 98 6.33 7.03 14.26
N ARG A 99 7.51 6.44 14.55
CA ARG A 99 8.51 6.13 13.51
C ARG A 99 7.98 5.17 12.45
N PHE A 100 7.21 4.16 12.85
CA PHE A 100 6.52 3.28 11.90
C PHE A 100 5.61 4.08 10.97
N PHE A 101 4.86 5.07 11.48
CA PHE A 101 4.05 5.92 10.63
C PHE A 101 4.85 6.86 9.74
N GLU A 102 6.02 7.34 10.17
CA GLU A 102 6.95 8.08 9.31
C GLU A 102 7.41 7.21 8.12
N ASP A 103 7.72 5.93 8.36
CA ASP A 103 8.07 4.98 7.29
C ASP A 103 6.88 4.73 6.35
N VAL A 104 5.67 4.59 6.90
CA VAL A 104 4.43 4.44 6.11
C VAL A 104 4.19 5.69 5.24
N LEU A 105 4.34 6.90 5.79
CA LEU A 105 4.19 8.15 5.05
C LEU A 105 5.24 8.26 3.94
N THR A 106 6.48 7.89 4.22
CA THR A 106 7.57 7.87 3.24
C THR A 106 7.22 7.00 2.04
N VAL A 107 6.71 5.78 2.30
CA VAL A 107 6.25 4.87 1.24
C VAL A 107 5.06 5.46 0.48
N HIS A 108 4.05 6.01 1.17
CA HIS A 108 2.90 6.60 0.49
C HIS A 108 3.26 7.81 -0.37
N ARG A 109 4.20 8.67 0.08
CA ARG A 109 4.67 9.82 -0.71
C ARG A 109 5.45 9.38 -1.95
N ALA A 110 6.29 8.36 -1.81
CA ALA A 110 7.02 7.78 -2.94
C ALA A 110 6.09 7.23 -4.03
N HIS A 111 4.85 6.87 -3.68
CA HIS A 111 3.85 6.31 -4.60
C HIS A 111 2.56 7.17 -4.67
N GLN A 112 2.65 8.48 -4.46
CA GLN A 112 1.48 9.36 -4.42
C GLN A 112 0.69 9.39 -5.75
N GLY A 113 1.39 9.33 -6.89
CA GLY A 113 0.79 9.30 -8.22
C GLY A 113 -0.05 8.04 -8.39
N VAL A 114 0.51 6.89 -7.99
CA VAL A 114 -0.18 5.59 -7.99
C VAL A 114 -1.42 5.61 -7.10
N LEU A 115 -1.31 6.10 -5.86
CA LEU A 115 -2.44 6.18 -4.93
C LEU A 115 -3.56 7.09 -5.46
N THR A 116 -3.20 8.19 -6.11
CA THR A 116 -4.17 9.10 -6.75
C THR A 116 -4.87 8.41 -7.91
N ALA A 117 -4.13 7.72 -8.78
CA ALA A 117 -4.67 6.95 -9.89
C ALA A 117 -5.61 5.83 -9.45
N VAL A 118 -5.29 5.11 -8.37
CA VAL A 118 -6.14 4.05 -7.82
C VAL A 118 -7.46 4.62 -7.32
N ARG A 119 -7.44 5.75 -6.59
CA ARG A 119 -8.68 6.40 -6.12
C ARG A 119 -9.52 6.95 -7.28
N GLU A 120 -8.87 7.56 -8.26
CA GLU A 120 -9.51 8.03 -9.49
C GLU A 120 -10.20 6.85 -10.20
N ALA A 121 -9.45 5.80 -10.49
CA ALA A 121 -9.95 4.64 -11.23
C ALA A 121 -11.01 3.85 -10.47
N ALA A 122 -10.90 3.71 -9.14
CA ALA A 122 -11.90 3.03 -8.31
C ALA A 122 -13.30 3.69 -8.40
N SER A 123 -13.40 4.95 -8.81
CA SER A 123 -14.68 5.64 -8.97
C SER A 123 -15.48 5.21 -10.21
N TYR A 124 -14.82 4.61 -11.22
CA TYR A 124 -15.46 4.22 -12.48
C TYR A 124 -15.10 2.81 -12.98
N ASP A 125 -14.09 2.15 -12.42
CA ASP A 125 -13.67 0.80 -12.75
C ASP A 125 -13.83 -0.12 -11.52
N ALA A 126 -14.83 -0.99 -11.58
CA ALA A 126 -15.15 -1.92 -10.48
C ALA A 126 -13.98 -2.84 -10.14
N SER A 127 -13.15 -3.25 -11.11
CA SER A 127 -12.02 -4.15 -10.84
C SER A 127 -10.95 -3.49 -9.96
N VAL A 128 -10.74 -2.18 -10.16
CA VAL A 128 -9.80 -1.39 -9.33
C VAL A 128 -10.43 -1.10 -7.96
N GLY A 129 -11.72 -0.76 -7.93
CA GLY A 129 -12.47 -0.54 -6.69
C GLY A 129 -12.51 -1.77 -5.78
N ASP A 130 -12.78 -2.94 -6.35
CA ASP A 130 -12.79 -4.23 -5.64
C ASP A 130 -11.40 -4.56 -5.09
N PHE A 131 -10.35 -4.37 -5.89
CA PHE A 131 -8.97 -4.60 -5.45
C PHE A 131 -8.57 -3.66 -4.30
N TYR A 132 -8.86 -2.36 -4.41
CA TYR A 132 -8.58 -1.39 -3.36
C TYR A 132 -9.31 -1.74 -2.05
N THR A 133 -10.59 -2.11 -2.15
CA THR A 133 -11.42 -2.55 -1.02
C THR A 133 -10.84 -3.79 -0.36
N ALA A 134 -10.55 -4.84 -1.15
CA ALA A 134 -9.99 -6.09 -0.65
C ALA A 134 -8.64 -5.91 0.07
N ASN A 135 -7.82 -4.94 -0.38
CA ASN A 135 -6.56 -4.62 0.30
C ASN A 135 -6.79 -4.02 1.68
N LEU A 136 -7.70 -3.04 1.80
CA LEU A 136 -8.03 -2.45 3.09
C LEU A 136 -8.70 -3.45 4.03
N GLU A 137 -9.54 -4.34 3.50
CA GLU A 137 -10.12 -5.45 4.26
C GLU A 137 -9.03 -6.39 4.82
N GLY A 138 -8.00 -6.72 4.03
CA GLY A 138 -6.88 -7.53 4.50
C GLY A 138 -6.07 -6.88 5.64
N PHE A 139 -5.89 -5.55 5.59
CA PHE A 139 -5.28 -4.79 6.69
C PHE A 139 -6.19 -4.74 7.92
N ASP A 140 -7.50 -4.54 7.74
CA ASP A 140 -8.52 -4.55 8.80
C ASP A 140 -8.51 -5.89 9.55
N GLU A 141 -8.54 -7.01 8.82
CA GLU A 141 -8.46 -8.34 9.43
C GLU A 141 -7.17 -8.56 10.23
N THR A 142 -6.05 -8.05 9.74
CA THR A 142 -4.76 -8.15 10.43
C THR A 142 -4.76 -7.33 11.71
N MET A 143 -5.29 -6.11 11.67
CA MET A 143 -5.43 -5.25 12.85
C MET A 143 -6.42 -5.84 13.87
N LEU A 144 -7.54 -6.39 13.41
CA LEU A 144 -8.53 -7.07 14.25
C LEU A 144 -7.90 -8.25 15.02
N ARG A 145 -7.08 -9.06 14.33
CA ARG A 145 -6.34 -10.15 14.98
C ARG A 145 -5.35 -9.61 16.03
N ALA A 146 -4.65 -8.53 15.73
CA ALA A 146 -3.72 -7.90 16.68
C ALA A 146 -4.44 -7.39 17.94
N LEU A 147 -5.54 -6.64 17.79
CA LEU A 147 -6.34 -6.12 18.91
C LEU A 147 -6.89 -7.25 19.78
N ARG A 148 -7.41 -8.33 19.17
CA ARG A 148 -7.90 -9.51 19.92
C ARG A 148 -6.78 -10.21 20.69
N SER A 149 -5.59 -10.30 20.10
CA SER A 149 -4.42 -10.87 20.77
C SER A 149 -4.02 -10.04 21.99
N GLU A 150 -3.99 -8.71 21.85
CA GLU A 150 -3.66 -7.80 22.96
C GLU A 150 -4.74 -7.81 24.05
N GLN A 151 -6.02 -7.98 23.69
CA GLN A 151 -7.10 -8.19 24.67
C GLN A 151 -6.93 -9.50 25.43
N ALA A 152 -6.58 -10.59 24.75
CA ALA A 152 -6.32 -11.88 25.39
C ALA A 152 -5.09 -11.83 26.32
N ALA A 153 -4.09 -10.99 26.00
CA ALA A 153 -2.93 -10.71 26.84
C ALA A 153 -3.21 -9.72 27.99
N GLY A 154 -4.41 -9.13 28.06
CA GLY A 154 -4.79 -8.12 29.06
C GLY A 154 -4.14 -6.75 28.86
N ALA A 155 -3.46 -6.53 27.73
CA ALA A 155 -2.74 -5.31 27.43
C ALA A 155 -3.66 -4.24 26.79
N THR A 156 -4.69 -4.68 26.07
CA THR A 156 -5.80 -3.84 25.58
C THR A 156 -7.05 -4.10 26.42
N PRO A 157 -7.78 -3.05 26.87
CA PRO A 157 -9.01 -3.23 27.63
C PRO A 157 -10.07 -4.07 26.90
N ALA A 158 -10.79 -4.89 27.65
CA ALA A 158 -11.83 -5.79 27.11
C ALA A 158 -13.09 -5.06 26.63
N ASP A 159 -13.29 -3.81 27.04
CA ASP A 159 -14.41 -2.95 26.63
C ASP A 159 -14.16 -2.22 25.29
N VAL A 160 -12.95 -2.30 24.73
CA VAL A 160 -12.68 -1.89 23.36
C VAL A 160 -13.38 -2.85 22.39
N ASP A 161 -14.35 -2.34 21.61
CA ASP A 161 -14.94 -3.11 20.51
C ASP A 161 -13.92 -3.28 19.37
N ALA A 162 -13.18 -4.39 19.40
CA ALA A 162 -12.09 -4.65 18.46
C ALA A 162 -12.51 -4.56 16.98
N PRO A 163 -13.69 -5.05 16.55
CA PRO A 163 -14.15 -4.90 15.16
C PRO A 163 -14.36 -3.44 14.72
N SER A 164 -14.95 -2.59 15.57
CA SER A 164 -15.11 -1.18 15.21
C SER A 164 -13.78 -0.43 15.29
N ALA A 165 -12.96 -0.75 16.30
CA ALA A 165 -11.64 -0.14 16.45
C ALA A 165 -10.73 -0.45 15.25
N SER A 166 -10.66 -1.71 14.80
CA SER A 166 -9.85 -2.10 13.63
C SER A 166 -10.30 -1.38 12.36
N ARG A 167 -11.62 -1.30 12.14
CA ARG A 167 -12.18 -0.61 10.98
C ARG A 167 -11.86 0.89 10.98
N ILE A 168 -12.03 1.56 12.11
CA ILE A 168 -11.70 3.00 12.25
C ILE A 168 -10.20 3.23 12.04
N ILE A 169 -9.37 2.37 12.63
CA ILE A 169 -7.91 2.43 12.51
C ILE A 169 -7.48 2.30 11.05
N ILE A 170 -7.97 1.29 10.34
CA ILE A 170 -7.51 1.02 8.98
C ILE A 170 -8.16 1.93 7.94
N TRP A 171 -9.49 2.00 7.91
CA TRP A 171 -10.18 2.82 6.91
C TRP A 171 -10.02 4.31 7.19
N GLY A 172 -10.20 4.72 8.45
CA GLY A 172 -9.99 6.11 8.87
C GLY A 172 -8.53 6.52 8.76
N GLY A 173 -7.59 5.66 9.18
CA GLY A 173 -6.16 5.93 9.06
C GLY A 173 -5.70 6.06 7.61
N ALA A 174 -6.14 5.18 6.71
CA ALA A 174 -5.83 5.27 5.29
C ALA A 174 -6.35 6.58 4.67
N GLN A 175 -7.57 7.01 5.03
CA GLN A 175 -8.12 8.29 4.58
C GLN A 175 -7.36 9.49 5.15
N ALA A 176 -7.00 9.45 6.43
CA ALA A 176 -6.23 10.52 7.07
C ALA A 176 -4.85 10.68 6.43
N ILE A 177 -4.13 9.58 6.21
CA ILE A 177 -2.82 9.57 5.52
C ILE A 177 -2.95 10.11 4.10
N ALA A 178 -3.94 9.63 3.34
CA ALA A 178 -4.16 10.08 1.97
C ALA A 178 -4.48 11.57 1.90
N HIS A 179 -5.31 12.08 2.83
CA HIS A 179 -5.63 13.49 2.90
C HIS A 179 -4.41 14.34 3.28
N HIS A 180 -3.63 13.91 4.29
CA HIS A 180 -2.40 14.58 4.72
C HIS A 180 -1.42 14.76 3.57
N ILE A 181 -1.13 13.68 2.84
CA ILE A 181 -0.21 13.74 1.68
C ILE A 181 -0.72 14.67 0.58
N ALA A 182 -2.03 14.77 0.38
CA ALA A 182 -2.62 15.62 -0.64
C ALA A 182 -2.57 17.12 -0.31
N VAL A 183 -2.46 17.50 0.97
CA VAL A 183 -2.54 18.90 1.41
C VAL A 183 -1.25 19.43 2.05
N ASP A 184 -0.31 18.55 2.39
CA ASP A 184 0.96 18.86 3.05
C ASP A 184 2.15 18.48 2.17
N ASP A 185 3.19 19.31 2.18
CA ASP A 185 4.40 19.17 1.34
C ASP A 185 5.46 18.20 1.93
N GLY A 186 5.19 17.59 3.08
CA GLY A 186 6.08 16.66 3.77
C GLY A 186 6.68 17.26 5.03
N THR A 187 6.63 18.59 5.20
CA THR A 187 7.15 19.23 6.41
C THR A 187 6.33 18.90 7.66
N GLY A 188 5.07 18.51 7.50
CA GLY A 188 4.18 18.09 8.59
C GLY A 188 4.24 16.60 8.94
N ASP A 189 4.96 15.76 8.18
CA ASP A 189 4.86 14.30 8.29
C ASP A 189 5.22 13.77 9.69
N ALA A 190 6.29 14.28 10.30
CA ALA A 190 6.70 13.83 11.64
C ALA A 190 5.69 14.22 12.74
N VAL A 191 4.99 15.34 12.57
CA VAL A 191 3.93 15.77 13.49
C VAL A 191 2.69 14.90 13.28
N PHE A 192 2.28 14.70 12.03
CA PHE A 192 1.13 13.88 11.67
C PHE A 192 1.30 12.41 12.12
N ALA A 193 2.48 11.82 11.87
CA ALA A 193 2.81 10.46 12.28
C ALA A 193 2.72 10.28 13.81
N ARG A 194 3.20 11.27 14.57
CA ARG A 194 3.11 11.29 16.03
C ARG A 194 1.66 11.33 16.49
N GLU A 195 0.84 12.22 15.93
CA GLU A 195 -0.58 12.31 16.29
C GLU A 195 -1.32 10.99 15.96
N LEU A 196 -1.08 10.42 14.78
CA LEU A 196 -1.67 9.15 14.38
C LEU A 196 -1.28 8.02 15.33
N ALA A 197 0.01 7.95 15.73
CA ALA A 197 0.50 7.01 16.72
C ALA A 197 -0.20 7.16 18.08
N GLN A 198 -0.32 8.39 18.58
CA GLN A 198 -0.96 8.66 19.88
C GLN A 198 -2.44 8.26 19.87
N ILE A 199 -3.16 8.57 18.77
CA ILE A 199 -4.57 8.20 18.60
C ILE A 199 -4.72 6.67 18.60
N TRP A 200 -3.89 5.93 17.87
CA TRP A 200 -3.99 4.48 17.82
C TRP A 200 -3.60 3.84 19.15
N TRP A 201 -2.52 4.34 19.75
CA TRP A 201 -1.98 3.83 21.00
C TRP A 201 -2.96 4.02 22.16
N HIS A 202 -3.37 5.25 22.44
CA HIS A 202 -4.28 5.56 23.55
C HIS A 202 -5.75 5.38 23.19
N GLY A 203 -6.10 5.34 21.90
CA GLY A 203 -7.46 5.09 21.45
C GLY A 203 -7.84 3.62 21.41
N ALA A 204 -6.89 2.70 21.19
CA ALA A 204 -7.17 1.27 21.13
C ALA A 204 -6.21 0.44 22.00
N PHE A 205 -4.91 0.45 21.71
CA PHE A 205 -3.99 -0.53 22.31
C PHE A 205 -3.82 -0.40 23.82
N ARG A 206 -3.75 0.83 24.34
CA ARG A 206 -3.54 1.18 25.75
C ARG A 206 -4.56 2.24 26.18
N ARG A 207 -5.83 2.04 25.82
CA ARG A 207 -6.92 2.92 26.22
C ARG A 207 -6.99 2.98 27.75
N PRO A 208 -7.00 4.17 28.38
CA PRO A 208 -7.21 4.27 29.82
C PRO A 208 -8.57 3.68 30.17
N THR A 209 -8.61 2.82 31.20
CA THR A 209 -9.88 2.41 31.81
C THR A 209 -10.44 3.60 32.56
N GLY A 210 -11.68 3.99 32.24
CA GLY A 210 -12.41 5.06 32.96
C GLY A 210 -12.77 4.69 34.39
#